data_AF-A0A2V8QLI0-F1
#
_entry.id   AF-A0A2V8QLI0-F1
#
_cell.length_a   1.000
_cell.length_b   1.000
_cell.length_c   1.000
_cell.angle_alpha   90.00
_cell.angle_beta   90.00
_cell.angle_gamma   90.00
#
_symmetry.space_group_name_H-M   'P 1'
#
loop_
_entity.id
_entity.type
_entity.pdbx_description
1 polymer ?
#
loop_
_entity_poly.entity_id
_entity_poly.type
_entity_poly.pdbx_seq_one_letter_code
_entity_poly.pdbx_strand_id
1 'polypeptide(L)' 'MAPFPTGLRLVGEDSAALVPWAWGVNGFFTVIGSVGALILGMAFGFKVVLVLAGACYLAALAAIVTTKGARAGEA' A
#
# COMPACT_ATOMS: atom_id res chain seq x y z
N MET A 1 5.01 -5.78 16.49
CA MET A 1 4.14 -4.63 16.14
C MET A 1 4.03 -4.60 14.62
N ALA A 2 2.89 -4.99 14.07
CA ALA A 2 2.72 -5.06 12.61
C ALA A 2 2.59 -3.64 12.03
N PRO A 3 3.13 -3.37 10.83
CA PRO A 3 3.18 -2.01 10.25
C PRO A 3 1.79 -1.40 10.01
N PHE A 4 0.79 -2.23 9.68
CA PHE A 4 -0.58 -1.78 9.41
C PHE A 4 -1.29 -1.21 10.65
N PRO A 5 -1.39 -1.93 11.80
CA PRO A 5 -2.02 -1.35 12.99
C PRO A 5 -1.31 -0.11 13.55
N THR A 6 0.00 0.04 13.34
CA THR A 6 0.73 1.26 13.71
C THR A 6 0.36 2.44 12.82
N GLY A 7 0.35 2.25 11.49
CA GLY A 7 -0.07 3.30 10.55
C GLY A 7 -1.53 3.69 10.74
N LEU A 8 -2.40 2.71 11.04
CA LEU A 8 -3.82 2.96 11.29
C LEU A 8 -4.05 3.78 12.56
N ARG A 9 -3.26 3.55 13.62
CA ARG A 9 -3.28 4.38 14.84
C ARG A 9 -2.84 5.81 14.55
N LEU A 10 -1.75 6.00 13.81
CA LEU A 10 -1.24 7.33 13.46
C LEU A 10 -2.25 8.12 12.62
N VAL A 11 -2.89 7.46 11.64
CA VAL A 11 -3.97 8.06 10.83
C VAL A 11 -5.23 8.32 11.66
N GLY A 12 -5.56 7.43 12.60
CA GLY A 12 -6.70 7.60 13.49
C GLY A 12 -6.54 8.73 14.50
N GLU A 13 -5.31 9.06 14.89
CA GLU A 13 -4.98 10.22 15.73
C GLU A 13 -5.18 11.55 14.98
N ASP A 14 -4.85 11.61 13.68
CA ASP A 14 -5.07 12.80 12.84
C ASP A 14 -6.54 12.94 12.36
N SER A 15 -7.16 11.85 11.90
CA SER A 15 -8.59 11.84 11.53
C SER A 15 -9.20 10.44 11.57
N ALA A 16 -10.10 10.20 12.53
CA ALA A 16 -10.82 8.92 12.67
C ALA A 16 -11.60 8.50 11.41
N ALA A 17 -12.02 9.45 10.57
CA ALA A 17 -12.72 9.18 9.31
C ALA A 17 -11.86 8.46 8.24
N LEU A 18 -10.53 8.54 8.33
CA LEU A 18 -9.61 7.87 7.40
C LEU A 18 -9.42 6.38 7.73
N VAL A 19 -9.73 5.96 8.96
CA VAL A 19 -9.61 4.56 9.42
C VAL A 19 -10.45 3.59 8.59
N PRO A 20 -11.77 3.80 8.38
CA PRO A 20 -12.58 2.93 7.53
C PRO A 20 -12.14 2.97 6.05
N TRP A 21 -11.58 4.10 5.58
CA TRP A 21 -11.04 4.21 4.23
C TRP A 21 -9.79 3.33 4.03
N ALA A 22 -8.88 3.35 5.01
CA ALA A 22 -7.69 2.48 5.01
C ALA A 22 -8.04 0.99 5.02
N TRP A 23 -9.10 0.60 5.74
CA TRP A 23 -9.65 -0.76 5.69
C TRP A 23 -10.26 -1.09 4.33
N GLY A 24 -11.05 -0.18 3.74
CA GLY A 24 -11.64 -0.36 2.42
C GLY A 24 -10.59 -0.59 1.32
N VAL A 25 -9.52 0.19 1.34
CA VAL A 25 -8.37 0.02 0.43
C VAL A 25 -7.69 -1.34 0.64
N ASN A 26 -7.44 -1.74 1.89
CA ASN A 26 -6.82 -3.03 2.19
C ASN A 26 -7.63 -4.22 1.65
N GLY A 27 -8.96 -4.17 1.81
CA GLY A 27 -9.87 -5.19 1.26
C GLY A 27 -9.93 -5.17 -0.28
N PHE A 28 -9.94 -3.99 -0.90
CA PHE A 28 -9.94 -3.88 -2.36
C PHE A 28 -8.66 -4.48 -2.99
N PHE A 29 -7.49 -4.14 -2.46
CA PHE A 29 -6.22 -4.61 -3.00
C PHE A 29 -5.96 -6.10 -2.79
N THR A 30 -6.53 -6.72 -1.75
CA THR A 30 -6.43 -8.18 -1.58
C THR A 30 -7.17 -8.92 -2.69
N VAL A 31 -8.34 -8.43 -3.12
CA VAL A 31 -9.09 -9.01 -4.25
C VAL A 31 -8.41 -8.72 -5.58
N ILE A 32 -8.17 -7.45 -5.89
CA ILE A 32 -7.59 -7.02 -7.17
C ILE A 32 -6.16 -7.56 -7.35
N GLY A 33 -5.35 -7.54 -6.29
CA GLY A 33 -3.98 -8.06 -6.34
C GLY A 33 -3.95 -9.56 -6.60
N SER A 34 -4.84 -10.34 -5.97
CA SER A 34 -4.90 -11.79 -6.16
C SER A 34 -5.38 -12.15 -7.57
N VAL A 35 -6.51 -11.58 -8.01
CA VAL A 35 -7.06 -11.86 -9.34
C VAL A 35 -6.13 -11.33 -10.44
N GLY A 36 -5.57 -10.13 -10.27
CA GLY A 36 -4.62 -9.54 -11.19
C GLY A 36 -3.33 -10.35 -11.31
N ALA A 37 -2.77 -10.82 -10.20
CA ALA A 37 -1.58 -11.68 -10.21
C ALA A 37 -1.83 -13.00 -10.95
N LEU A 38 -3.01 -13.61 -10.78
CA LEU A 38 -3.39 -14.82 -11.50
C LEU A 38 -3.51 -14.57 -13.01
N ILE A 39 -4.25 -13.53 -13.42
CA ILE A 39 -4.43 -13.19 -14.85
C ILE A 39 -3.08 -12.87 -15.51
N LEU A 40 -2.26 -12.03 -14.87
CA LEU A 40 -0.94 -11.67 -15.38
C LEU A 40 0.03 -12.85 -15.38
N GLY A 41 -0.05 -13.71 -14.37
CA GLY A 41 0.74 -14.93 -14.28
C GLY A 41 0.43 -15.92 -15.40
N MET A 42 -0.85 -16.05 -15.76
CA MET A 42 -1.28 -16.88 -16.89
C MET A 42 -0.93 -16.25 -18.24
N ALA A 43 -1.05 -14.92 -18.39
CA ALA A 43 -0.84 -14.24 -19.67
C ALA A 43 0.65 -14.02 -20.02
N PHE A 44 1.48 -13.68 -19.04
CA PHE A 44 2.87 -13.24 -19.25
C PHE A 44 3.90 -14.01 -18.41
N GLY A 45 3.45 -14.95 -17.57
CA GLY A 45 4.29 -15.70 -16.66
C GLY A 45 4.59 -14.96 -15.34
N PHE A 46 4.97 -15.71 -14.31
CA PHE A 46 5.21 -15.18 -12.96
C PHE A 46 6.34 -14.14 -12.86
N LYS A 47 7.31 -14.14 -13.79
CA LYS A 47 8.41 -13.16 -13.78
C LYS A 47 7.88 -11.73 -13.89
N VAL A 48 6.91 -11.49 -14.77
CA VAL A 48 6.31 -10.15 -14.95
C VAL A 48 5.51 -9.74 -13.71
N VAL A 49 4.78 -10.68 -13.11
CA VAL A 49 4.04 -10.45 -11.86
C VAL A 49 4.97 -10.02 -10.73
N LEU A 50 6.13 -10.68 -10.57
CA LEU A 50 7.11 -10.34 -9.54
C LEU A 50 7.73 -8.96 -9.76
N VAL A 51 8.06 -8.59 -11.00
CA VAL A 51 8.59 -7.26 -11.32
C VAL A 51 7.55 -6.17 -11.03
N LEU A 52 6.30 -6.37 -11.43
CA LEU A 52 5.21 -5.44 -11.15
C LEU A 52 4.94 -5.30 -9.64
N ALA A 53 4.90 -6.43 -8.92
CA ALA A 53 4.75 -6.41 -7.46
C ALA A 53 5.90 -5.64 -6.80
N GLY A 54 7.15 -5.88 -7.21
CA GLY A 54 8.32 -5.15 -6.74
C GLY A 54 8.21 -3.64 -7.01
N ALA A 55 7.81 -3.26 -8.22
CA ALA A 55 7.60 -1.86 -8.59
C ALA A 55 6.52 -1.18 -7.72
N CYS A 56 5.40 -1.87 -7.44
CA CYS A 56 4.37 -1.37 -6.53
C CYS A 56 4.91 -1.14 -5.10
N TYR A 57 5.71 -2.06 -4.57
CA TYR A 57 6.33 -1.90 -3.26
C TYR A 57 7.35 -0.75 -3.22
N LEU A 58 8.12 -0.55 -4.29
CA LEU A 58 9.03 0.60 -4.41
C LEU A 58 8.27 1.92 -4.47
N ALA A 59 7.16 1.98 -5.20
CA ALA A 59 6.30 3.15 -5.25
C ALA A 59 5.69 3.47 -3.87
N ALA A 60 5.25 2.44 -3.14
CA ALA A 60 4.76 2.60 -1.75
C ALA A 60 5.86 3.13 -0.83
N LEU A 61 7.09 2.61 -0.96
CA LEU A 61 8.24 3.11 -0.20
C LEU A 61 8.53 4.57 -0.53
N ALA A 62 8.54 4.94 -1.81
CA ALA A 62 8.74 6.32 -2.25
C ALA A 62 7.66 7.25 -1.67
N ALA A 63 6.39 6.85 -1.70
CA ALA A 63 5.29 7.61 -1.11
C ALA A 63 5.44 7.81 0.41
N ILE A 64 5.92 6.80 1.14
CA ILE A 64 6.20 6.93 2.58
C ILE A 64 7.35 7.92 2.81
N VAL A 65 8.42 7.83 2.02
CA VAL A 65 9.59 8.71 2.14
C VAL A 65 9.22 10.17 1.82
N THR A 66 8.46 10.43 0.76
CA THR A 66 8.03 11.78 0.39
C THR A 66 7.08 12.38 1.43
N THR A 67 6.13 11.60 1.95
CA THR A 67 5.18 12.05 2.97
C THR A 67 5.89 12.35 4.30
N LYS A 68 6.88 11.53 4.68
CA LYS A 68 7.71 11.77 5.86
C LYS A 68 8.59 13.01 5.69
N GLY A 69 9.13 13.23 4.48
CA GLY A 69 9.92 14.42 4.14
C GLY A 69 9.11 15.72 4.21
N ALA A 70 7.85 15.70 3.80
CA ALA A 70 6.94 16.86 3.90
C ALA A 70 6.69 17.27 5.36
N ARG A 71 6.39 16.30 6.25
CA ARG A 71 6.18 16.57 7.69
C ARG A 71 7.45 16.99 8.45
N ALA A 72 8.64 16.63 7.95
CA ALA A 72 9.91 17.02 8.56
C ALA A 72 10.37 18.45 8.18
N GLY A 73 9.80 19.04 7.13
CA GLY A 73 10.06 20.43 6.74
C GLY A 73 9.11 21.46 7.38
N GLU A 74 8.07 20.99 8.08
CA GLU A 74 7.09 21.84 8.80
C GLU A 74 7.40 21.97 10.31
N ALA A 75 8.49 21.36 10.79
CA ALA A 75 8.97 21.42 12.18
C ALA A 75 10.24 22.25 12.30
#